data_AF-A0AAV6QBG9-F1
#
_entry.id   AF-A0AAV6QBG9-F1
#
_cell.length_a   1.000
_cell.length_b   1.000
_cell.length_c   1.000
_cell.angle_alpha   90.00
_cell.angle_beta   90.00
_cell.angle_gamma   90.00
#
_symmetry.space_group_name_H-M   'P 1'
#
loop_
_entity.id
_entity.type
_entity.pdbx_description
1 polymer ?
#
loop_
_entity_poly.entity_id
_entity_poly.type
_entity_poly.pdbx_seq_one_letter_code
_entity_poly.pdbx_strand_id
1 'polypeptide(L)'
;MLPAAAVFHFPWEIISGSIQEGESVRTFGRLVSYQSEESRATLSAQHASKEHNVVVHTLFVEPFNPIIGAQYIVLGETENAEGEEKLYDLLLLIIVDGGMWDYVLHHYD
;
A
#
# COMPACT_ATOMS: atom_id res chain seq x y z
N MET A 1 23.03 -6.24 -5.61
CA MET A 1 22.43 -6.69 -4.34
C MET A 1 20.93 -6.75 -4.52
N LEU A 2 20.24 -7.65 -3.83
CA LEU A 2 18.76 -7.71 -3.88
C LEU A 2 18.19 -6.72 -2.84
N PRO A 3 17.04 -6.09 -3.10
CA PRO A 3 16.37 -5.22 -2.13
C PRO A 3 16.01 -6.00 -0.85
N ALA A 4 15.83 -5.27 0.25
CA ALA A 4 15.43 -5.86 1.52
C ALA A 4 14.08 -6.59 1.38
N ALA A 5 13.89 -7.66 2.16
CA ALA A 5 12.62 -8.36 2.17
C ALA A 5 11.54 -7.44 2.72
N ALA A 6 10.52 -7.16 1.91
CA ALA A 6 9.46 -6.27 2.34
C ALA A 6 8.56 -6.93 3.38
N VAL A 7 8.55 -6.39 4.59
CA VAL A 7 7.76 -6.91 5.71
C VAL A 7 6.31 -6.48 5.55
N PHE A 8 5.36 -7.36 5.84
CA PHE A 8 3.95 -7.01 5.81
C PHE A 8 3.59 -6.22 7.06
N HIS A 9 2.95 -5.06 6.85
CA HIS A 9 2.44 -4.20 7.90
C HIS A 9 0.97 -3.87 7.66
N PHE A 10 0.20 -3.80 8.73
CA PHE A 10 -1.17 -3.31 8.63
C PHE A 10 -1.19 -1.78 8.38
N PRO A 11 -2.20 -1.25 7.66
CA PRO A 11 -2.31 0.19 7.40
C PRO A 11 -2.26 1.09 8.65
N TRP A 12 -2.78 0.63 9.78
CA TRP A 12 -2.76 1.37 11.04
C TRP A 12 -1.39 1.35 11.75
N GLU A 13 -0.55 0.34 11.52
CA GLU A 13 0.82 0.26 12.06
C GLU A 13 1.76 1.19 11.30
N ILE A 14 1.49 1.37 10.02
CA ILE A 14 2.16 2.32 9.15
C ILE A 14 1.99 3.76 9.66
N ILE A 15 0.74 4.14 9.95
CA ILE A 15 0.37 5.50 10.37
C ILE A 15 0.89 5.81 11.78
N SER A 16 1.12 4.80 12.63
CA SER A 16 1.60 5.02 14.00
C SER A 16 3.07 5.47 14.09
N GLY A 17 3.77 5.61 12.95
CA GLY A 17 5.13 6.15 12.90
C GLY A 17 6.22 5.13 13.24
N SER A 18 5.87 3.85 13.37
CA SER A 18 6.81 2.79 13.77
C SER A 18 7.83 2.40 12.69
N ILE A 19 7.53 2.71 11.43
CA ILE A 19 8.32 2.33 10.25
C ILE A 19 9.26 3.47 9.83
N GLN A 20 10.54 3.18 9.63
CA GLN A 20 11.53 4.18 9.23
C GLN A 20 11.42 4.49 7.73
N GLU A 21 12.03 5.58 7.29
CA GLU A 21 12.15 5.93 5.86
C GLU A 21 13.07 4.96 5.13
N GLY A 22 12.75 4.66 3.87
CA GLY A 22 13.50 3.71 3.03
C GLY A 22 13.30 2.24 3.40
N GLU A 23 12.40 1.93 4.32
CA GLU A 23 12.06 0.54 4.63
C GLU A 23 11.13 -0.03 3.55
N SER A 24 11.49 -1.19 3.01
CA SER A 24 10.61 -1.92 2.11
C SER A 24 9.44 -2.52 2.89
N VAL A 25 8.21 -2.23 2.48
CA VAL A 25 7.00 -2.71 3.14
C VAL A 25 6.00 -3.31 2.17
N ARG A 26 5.15 -4.19 2.69
CA ARG A 26 3.91 -4.64 2.04
C ARG A 26 2.72 -4.24 2.88
N THR A 27 1.67 -3.73 2.26
CA THR A 27 0.39 -3.49 2.94
C THR A 27 -0.78 -3.68 2.01
N PHE A 28 -1.99 -3.50 2.51
CA PHE A 28 -3.22 -3.62 1.73
C PHE A 28 -4.14 -2.44 1.98
N GLY A 29 -5.03 -2.20 1.03
CA GLY A 29 -6.19 -1.35 1.28
C GLY A 29 -7.11 -1.31 0.08
N ARG A 30 -8.32 -0.81 0.31
CA ARG A 30 -9.28 -0.57 -0.76
C ARG A 30 -8.93 0.74 -1.45
N LEU A 31 -8.81 0.74 -2.76
CA LEU A 31 -8.54 1.97 -3.51
C LEU A 31 -9.75 2.90 -3.41
N VAL A 32 -9.55 4.08 -2.81
CA VAL A 32 -10.61 5.08 -2.64
C VAL A 32 -10.49 6.24 -3.63
N SER A 33 -9.27 6.57 -4.04
CA SER A 33 -9.02 7.59 -5.06
C SER A 33 -7.69 7.35 -5.79
N TYR A 34 -7.61 7.84 -7.03
CA TYR A 34 -6.40 7.89 -7.82
C TYR A 34 -6.36 9.21 -8.61
N GLN A 35 -5.22 9.90 -8.53
CA GLN A 35 -4.93 11.17 -9.17
C GLN A 35 -3.76 10.93 -10.14
N SER A 36 -4.08 10.72 -11.42
CA SER A 36 -3.11 10.36 -12.45
C SER A 36 -2.07 11.45 -12.71
N GLU A 37 -2.45 12.71 -12.55
CA GLU A 37 -1.58 13.87 -12.76
C GLU A 37 -0.46 13.95 -11.73
N GLU A 38 -0.68 13.37 -10.55
CA GLU A 38 0.28 13.30 -9.43
C GLU A 38 0.86 11.89 -9.24
N SER A 39 0.46 10.94 -10.11
CA SER A 39 0.72 9.51 -9.95
C SER A 39 0.45 9.04 -8.52
N ARG A 40 -0.67 9.49 -7.92
CA ARG A 40 -0.95 9.32 -6.48
C ARG A 40 -2.24 8.55 -6.26
N ALA A 41 -2.18 7.46 -5.51
CA ALA A 41 -3.36 6.70 -5.08
C ALA A 41 -3.53 6.76 -3.56
N THR A 42 -4.78 6.68 -3.10
CA THR A 42 -5.11 6.56 -1.68
C THR A 42 -5.82 5.22 -1.46
N LEU A 43 -5.28 4.42 -0.54
CA LEU A 43 -5.86 3.18 -0.07
C LEU A 43 -6.45 3.41 1.32
N SER A 44 -7.64 2.86 1.59
CA SER A 44 -8.24 2.88 2.92
C SER A 44 -8.43 1.49 3.52
N ALA A 45 -8.32 1.42 4.84
CA ALA A 45 -8.63 0.23 5.63
C ALA A 45 -9.36 0.62 6.92
N GLN A 46 -10.28 -0.23 7.37
CA GLN A 46 -11.05 -0.01 8.59
C GLN A 46 -10.48 -0.84 9.73
N HIS A 47 -10.24 -0.22 10.88
CA HIS A 47 -9.79 -0.90 12.09
C HIS A 47 -10.36 -0.20 13.32
N ALA A 48 -10.91 -0.97 14.27
CA ALA A 48 -11.50 -0.44 15.51
C ALA A 48 -12.48 0.76 15.30
N SER A 49 -13.32 0.67 14.27
CA SER A 49 -14.26 1.73 13.85
C SER A 49 -13.61 3.05 13.40
N LYS A 50 -12.31 3.03 13.07
CA LYS A 50 -11.57 4.15 12.50
C LYS A 50 -11.09 3.79 11.10
N GLU A 51 -11.16 4.76 10.19
CA GLU A 51 -10.54 4.65 8.86
C GLU A 51 -9.06 5.03 8.92
N HIS A 52 -8.24 4.23 8.26
CA HIS A 52 -6.81 4.41 8.13
C HIS A 52 -6.46 4.52 6.64
N ASN A 53 -5.86 5.64 6.26
CA ASN A 53 -5.50 5.93 4.88
C ASN A 53 -3.99 5.78 4.66
N VAL A 54 -3.63 5.19 3.54
CA VAL A 54 -2.25 5.03 3.07
C VAL A 54 -2.18 5.66 1.70
N VAL A 55 -1.22 6.57 1.50
CA VAL A 55 -1.01 7.26 0.24
C VAL A 55 0.16 6.63 -0.47
N VAL A 56 0.02 6.33 -1.76
CA VAL A 56 1.03 5.60 -2.53
C VAL A 56 1.32 6.33 -3.85
N HIS A 57 2.60 6.46 -4.18
CA HIS A 57 3.08 6.89 -5.49
C HIS A 57 3.11 5.70 -6.43
N THR A 58 2.52 5.89 -7.61
CA THR A 58 2.30 4.85 -8.62
C THR A 58 3.21 5.00 -9.84
N LEU A 59 4.18 5.92 -9.79
CA LEU A 59 5.08 6.26 -10.91
C LEU A 59 5.74 5.03 -11.55
N PHE A 60 6.13 4.02 -10.78
CA PHE A 60 6.80 2.82 -11.31
C PHE A 60 5.86 1.70 -11.74
N VAL A 61 4.56 1.82 -11.47
CA VAL A 61 3.54 0.83 -11.87
C VAL A 61 2.58 1.37 -12.93
N GLU A 62 2.80 2.60 -13.39
CA GLU A 62 2.07 3.19 -14.50
C GLU A 62 2.59 2.71 -15.87
N PRO A 63 1.72 2.58 -16.88
CA PRO A 63 0.26 2.73 -16.79
C PRO A 63 -0.41 1.50 -16.15
N PHE A 64 -1.44 1.73 -15.34
CA PHE A 64 -2.33 0.67 -14.85
C PHE A 64 -3.79 1.11 -14.95
N ASN A 65 -4.73 0.16 -14.82
CA ASN A 65 -6.16 0.46 -14.84
C ASN A 65 -6.72 0.48 -13.40
N PRO A 66 -6.89 1.65 -12.77
CA PRO A 66 -7.36 1.76 -11.40
C PRO A 66 -8.84 1.38 -11.29
N ILE A 67 -9.12 0.37 -10.47
CA ILE A 67 -10.48 -0.03 -10.08
C ILE A 67 -10.78 0.54 -8.69
N ILE A 68 -11.52 1.65 -8.64
CA ILE A 68 -11.99 2.24 -7.38
C ILE A 68 -12.91 1.24 -6.65
N GLY A 69 -12.71 1.10 -5.35
CA GLY A 69 -13.45 0.17 -4.49
C GLY A 69 -12.91 -1.26 -4.49
N ALA A 70 -11.99 -1.61 -5.39
CA ALA A 70 -11.30 -2.89 -5.34
C ALA A 70 -10.22 -2.91 -4.27
N GLN A 71 -9.86 -4.11 -3.83
CA GLN A 71 -8.77 -4.32 -2.90
C GLN A 71 -7.43 -4.39 -3.63
N TYR A 72 -6.43 -3.74 -3.05
CA TYR A 72 -5.05 -3.79 -3.50
C TYR A 72 -4.13 -4.31 -2.40
N ILE A 73 -3.09 -5.02 -2.82
CA ILE A 73 -1.85 -5.21 -2.07
C ILE A 73 -0.78 -4.37 -2.75
N VAL A 74 -0.05 -3.62 -1.92
CA VAL A 74 1.03 -2.74 -2.34
C VAL A 74 2.34 -3.22 -1.76
N LEU A 75 3.39 -3.12 -2.57
CA LEU A 75 4.77 -3.32 -2.19
C LEU A 75 5.55 -2.08 -2.64
N GLY A 76 6.24 -1.45 -1.69
CA GLY A 76 7.01 -0.25 -1.95
C GLY A 76 7.98 0.08 -0.84
N GLU A 77 8.67 1.21 -0.99
CA GLU A 77 9.54 1.77 0.04
C GLU A 77 8.84 2.97 0.69
N THR A 78 9.06 3.14 2.00
CA THR A 78 8.48 4.24 2.77
C THR A 78 9.20 5.55 2.47
N GLU A 79 8.43 6.61 2.27
CA GLU A 79 8.94 7.97 2.18
C GLU A 79 8.27 8.83 3.25
N ASN A 80 9.07 9.61 3.99
CA ASN A 80 8.54 10.60 4.90
C ASN A 80 8.05 11.79 4.09
N ALA A 81 6.73 11.93 3.94
CA ALA A 81 6.17 13.21 3.53
C ALA A 81 6.27 14.20 4.70
N GLU A 82 6.47 15.48 4.41
CA GLU A 82 6.31 16.54 5.43
C GLU A 82 4.83 16.61 5.87
N GLY A 83 4.40 15.78 6.83
CA GLY A 83 3.02 15.69 7.33
C GLY A 83 2.69 14.36 8.04
N GLU A 84 1.44 14.20 8.51
CA GLU A 84 0.95 12.92 9.11
C GLU A 84 0.72 11.81 8.07
N GLU A 85 0.95 12.07 6.79
CA GLU A 85 0.75 11.12 5.69
C GLU A 85 2.08 10.45 5.32
N LYS A 86 2.14 9.11 5.37
CA LYS A 86 3.27 8.37 4.80
C LYS A 86 3.02 8.09 3.33
N LEU A 87 4.00 8.43 2.50
CA LEU A 87 4.03 8.15 1.07
C LEU A 87 4.83 6.88 0.80
N TYR A 88 4.52 6.21 -0.30
CA TYR A 88 5.20 4.99 -0.71
C TYR A 88 5.56 5.05 -2.17
N ASP A 89 6.83 4.85 -2.48
CA ASP A 89 7.23 4.54 -3.84
C ASP A 89 6.90 3.08 -4.14
N LEU A 90 5.84 2.85 -4.91
CA LEU A 90 5.40 1.51 -5.25
C LEU A 90 6.33 0.87 -6.26
N LEU A 91 6.79 -0.34 -5.95
CA LEU A 91 7.44 -1.23 -6.91
C LEU A 91 6.45 -2.22 -7.54
N LEU A 92 5.37 -2.57 -6.83
CA LEU A 92 4.38 -3.52 -7.30
C LEU A 92 3.00 -3.24 -6.69
N LEU A 93 1.98 -3.32 -7.53
CA LEU A 93 0.56 -3.15 -7.19
C LEU A 93 -0.22 -4.36 -7.71
N ILE A 94 -0.92 -5.07 -6.81
CA ILE A 94 -1.71 -6.26 -7.16
C ILE A 94 -3.18 -6.01 -6.80
N ILE A 95 -4.06 -6.19 -7.78
CA ILE A 95 -5.51 -6.25 -7.54
C ILE A 95 -5.85 -7.64 -7.01
N VAL A 96 -6.50 -7.70 -5.86
CA VAL A 96 -7.03 -8.93 -5.27
C VAL A 96 -8.55 -8.85 -5.30
N ASP A 97 -9.17 -9.39 -6.35
CA ASP A 97 -10.62 -9.60 -6.35
C ASP A 97 -10.96 -10.86 -5.51
N GLY A 98 -12.15 -10.86 -4.91
CA GLY A 98 -12.54 -11.59 -3.69
C GLY A 98 -12.42 -13.13 -3.66
N GLY A 99 -11.76 -13.77 -4.62
CA GLY A 99 -11.46 -15.21 -4.62
C GLY A 99 -10.03 -15.57 -4.15
N MET A 100 -9.13 -14.60 -3.98
CA MET A 100 -7.68 -14.87 -3.81
C MET A 100 -7.10 -14.53 -2.43
N TRP A 101 -7.95 -14.41 -1.41
CA TRP A 101 -7.48 -14.17 -0.03
C TRP A 101 -6.92 -15.44 0.64
N ASP A 102 -7.46 -16.61 0.33
CA ASP A 102 -6.98 -17.88 0.92
C ASP A 102 -5.61 -18.31 0.38
N TYR A 103 -5.26 -17.95 -0.86
CA TYR A 103 -4.01 -18.42 -1.47
C TYR A 103 -2.77 -17.63 -1.03
N VAL A 104 -2.93 -16.33 -0.73
CA VAL A 104 -1.80 -15.45 -0.41
C VAL A 104 -1.38 -15.57 1.06
N LEU A 105 -2.30 -15.90 1.97
CA LEU A 105 -1.99 -16.09 3.39
C LEU A 105 -1.37 -17.47 3.70
N HIS A 106 -1.66 -18.50 2.90
CA HIS A 106 -1.17 -19.87 3.15
C HIS A 106 0.23 -20.19 2.58
N HIS A 107 0.89 -19.27 1.88
CA HIS A 107 2.23 -19.50 1.30
C HIS A 107 3.38 -18.80 2.05
N TYR A 108 3.11 -18.23 3.22
CA TYR A 108 4.12 -17.60 4.08
C TYR A 108 3.94 -17.95 5.57
N ASP A 109 3.81 -19.25 5.87
CA ASP A 109 4.13 -19.83 7.19
C ASP A 109 5.44 -20.65 7.09
#